data_AF-A0AAI9PCT0-F1
#
_entry.id   AF-A0AAI9PCT0-F1
#
_cell.length_a   1.000
_cell.length_b   1.000
_cell.length_c   1.000
_cell.angle_alpha   90.00
_cell.angle_beta   90.00
_cell.angle_gamma   90.00
#
_symmetry.space_group_name_H-M   'P 1'
#
loop_
_entity.id
_entity.type
_entity.pdbx_description
1 polymer ?
#
loop_
_entity_poly.entity_id
_entity_poly.type
_entity_poly.pdbx_seq_one_letter_code
_entity_poly.pdbx_strand_id
1 'polypeptide(L)'
;MNDQEMEKELLENGFSQKDINFMRKIISRGEDSEETLQNLTHTLRARFYNGCFLFIVIISAFTINFIFNTPVDSVEFFVYFFVMMLSLFLVYHIGPMKLAYKSYRLIKAKKYE
;
A
#
# COMPACT_ATOMS: atom_id res chain seq x y z
N MET A 1 -7.01 2.36 -23.03
CA MET A 1 -6.08 3.50 -23.02
C MET A 1 -4.70 3.01 -23.34
N ASN A 2 -3.93 3.80 -24.09
CA ASN A 2 -2.49 3.58 -24.32
C ASN A 2 -1.70 3.98 -23.04
N ASP A 3 -0.56 3.35 -22.79
CA ASP A 3 0.35 3.68 -21.67
C ASP A 3 0.75 5.16 -21.58
N GLN A 4 0.91 5.87 -22.70
CA GLN A 4 1.20 7.32 -22.72
C GLN A 4 0.02 8.17 -22.26
N GLU A 5 -1.20 7.78 -22.64
CA GLU A 5 -2.43 8.43 -22.18
C GLU A 5 -2.63 8.19 -20.68
N MET A 6 -2.35 6.96 -20.23
CA MET A 6 -2.41 6.59 -18.81
C MET A 6 -1.37 7.33 -17.97
N GLU A 7 -0.14 7.48 -18.47
CA GLU A 7 0.89 8.25 -17.77
C GLU A 7 0.48 9.72 -17.57
N LYS A 8 -0.06 10.37 -18.61
CA LYS A 8 -0.56 11.74 -18.51
C LYS A 8 -1.67 11.85 -17.46
N GLU A 9 -2.61 10.92 -17.49
CA GLU A 9 -3.70 10.88 -16.51
C GLU A 9 -3.23 10.65 -15.07
N LEU A 10 -2.23 9.77 -14.87
CA LEU A 10 -1.63 9.56 -13.55
C LEU A 10 -0.98 10.85 -13.02
N LEU A 11 -0.24 11.57 -13.87
CA LEU A 11 0.39 12.85 -13.50
C LEU A 11 -0.67 13.90 -13.12
N GLU A 12 -1.75 14.03 -13.90
CA GLU A 12 -2.86 14.95 -13.63
C GLU A 12 -3.57 14.63 -12.29
N ASN A 13 -3.56 13.36 -11.87
CA ASN A 13 -4.18 12.90 -10.62
C ASN A 13 -3.22 12.85 -9.42
N GLY A 14 -2.04 13.48 -9.54
CA GLY A 14 -1.08 13.69 -8.45
C GLY A 14 -0.09 12.54 -8.23
N PHE A 15 0.09 11.66 -9.22
CA PHE A 15 1.29 10.82 -9.28
C PHE A 15 2.49 11.67 -9.72
N SER A 16 3.66 11.38 -9.16
CA SER A 16 4.91 12.03 -9.59
C SER A 16 5.61 11.20 -10.67
N GLN A 17 6.53 11.79 -11.43
CA GLN A 17 7.35 11.04 -12.38
C GLN A 17 8.14 9.91 -11.71
N LYS A 18 8.53 10.08 -10.43
CA LYS A 18 9.18 9.03 -9.63
C LYS A 18 8.24 7.86 -9.36
N ASP A 19 6.96 8.14 -9.08
CA ASP A 19 5.92 7.12 -8.88
C ASP A 19 5.74 6.29 -10.17
N ILE A 20 5.69 6.96 -11.32
CA ILE A 20 5.50 6.33 -12.63
C ILE A 20 6.72 5.49 -13.04
N ASN A 21 7.92 6.01 -12.84
CA ASN A 21 9.15 5.24 -13.07
C ASN A 21 9.24 4.00 -12.17
N PHE A 22 8.75 4.10 -10.92
CA PHE A 22 8.68 2.95 -10.04
C PHE A 22 7.64 1.92 -10.51
N MET A 23 6.47 2.38 -10.98
CA MET A 23 5.46 1.51 -11.61
C MET A 23 6.01 0.80 -12.85
N ARG A 24 6.69 1.52 -13.75
CA ARG A 24 7.38 0.93 -14.91
C ARG A 24 8.45 -0.08 -14.50
N LYS A 25 9.18 0.19 -13.41
CA LYS A 25 10.18 -0.73 -12.85
C LYS A 25 9.55 -2.01 -12.27
N ILE A 26 8.34 -1.93 -11.73
CA ILE A 26 7.57 -3.11 -11.30
C ILE A 26 7.20 -3.95 -12.51
N ILE A 27 6.63 -3.32 -13.55
CA ILE A 27 6.24 -3.98 -14.80
C ILE A 27 7.45 -4.67 -15.44
N SER A 28 8.58 -3.97 -15.56
CA SER A 28 9.81 -4.53 -16.14
C SER A 28 10.44 -5.67 -15.32
N ARG A 29 10.02 -5.83 -14.06
CA ARG A 29 10.45 -6.93 -13.18
C ARG A 29 9.46 -8.10 -13.18
N GLY A 30 8.24 -7.89 -13.66
CA GLY A 30 7.26 -8.95 -13.84
C GLY A 30 7.65 -9.82 -15.05
N GLU A 31 7.37 -11.11 -14.97
CA GLU A 31 7.53 -12.04 -16.11
C GLU A 31 6.49 -11.78 -17.21
N ASP A 32 5.36 -11.14 -16.88
CA ASP A 32 4.31 -10.82 -17.85
C ASP A 32 4.62 -9.54 -18.63
N SER A 33 5.03 -9.72 -19.89
CA SER A 33 5.26 -8.64 -20.86
C SER A 33 4.00 -7.87 -21.27
N GLU A 34 2.81 -8.32 -20.84
CA GLU A 34 1.52 -7.68 -21.09
C GLU A 34 1.03 -6.80 -19.92
N GLU A 35 1.77 -6.70 -18.81
CA GLU A 35 1.41 -5.77 -17.74
C GLU A 35 1.50 -4.31 -18.23
N THR A 36 0.34 -3.65 -18.33
CA THR A 36 0.24 -2.22 -18.63
C THR A 36 0.14 -1.37 -17.36
N LEU A 37 0.42 -0.08 -17.49
CA LEU A 37 0.31 0.88 -16.38
C LEU A 37 -1.11 0.88 -15.76
N GLN A 38 -2.11 0.67 -16.63
CA GLN A 38 -3.53 0.56 -16.24
C GLN A 38 -3.80 -0.70 -15.41
N ASN A 39 -3.33 -1.87 -15.87
CA ASN A 39 -3.54 -3.12 -15.16
C ASN A 39 -2.81 -3.11 -13.81
N LEU A 40 -1.56 -2.62 -13.79
CA LEU A 40 -0.81 -2.45 -12.56
C LEU A 40 -1.55 -1.53 -11.56
N THR A 41 -2.18 -0.46 -12.03
CA THR A 41 -2.99 0.44 -11.16
C THR A 41 -4.16 -0.29 -10.51
N HIS A 42 -4.85 -1.16 -11.25
CA HIS A 42 -5.91 -2.01 -10.72
C HIS A 42 -5.37 -3.04 -9.70
N THR A 43 -4.26 -3.69 -10.02
CA THR A 43 -3.61 -4.66 -9.14
C THR A 43 -3.09 -3.98 -7.86
N LEU A 44 -2.52 -2.77 -7.97
CA LEU A 44 -2.11 -1.96 -6.82
C LEU A 44 -3.28 -1.59 -5.92
N ARG A 45 -4.45 -1.28 -6.49
CA ARG A 45 -5.67 -1.08 -5.69
C ARG A 45 -6.06 -2.36 -4.93
N ALA A 46 -6.01 -3.53 -5.56
CA ALA A 46 -6.30 -4.78 -4.86
C ALA A 46 -5.28 -5.05 -3.74
N ARG A 47 -3.99 -4.82 -4.01
CA ARG A 47 -2.90 -4.89 -3.02
C ARG A 47 -3.07 -3.86 -1.89
N PHE A 48 -3.66 -2.70 -2.16
CA PHE A 48 -4.01 -1.72 -1.11
C PHE A 48 -4.98 -2.30 -0.08
N TYR A 49 -6.01 -3.03 -0.52
CA TYR A 49 -6.94 -3.67 0.41
C TYR A 49 -6.26 -4.75 1.23
N ASN A 50 -5.41 -5.58 0.62
CA ASN A 50 -4.66 -6.61 1.34
C ASN A 50 -3.68 -6.00 2.35
N GLY A 51 -2.96 -4.93 1.99
CA GLY A 51 -2.09 -4.23 2.92
C GLY A 51 -2.90 -3.61 4.07
N CYS A 52 -4.04 -2.98 3.78
CA CYS A 52 -4.89 -2.35 4.81
C CYS A 52 -5.46 -3.41 5.76
N PHE A 53 -5.84 -4.58 5.22
CA PHE A 53 -6.24 -5.73 6.01
C PHE A 53 -5.11 -6.22 6.92
N LEU A 54 -3.87 -6.35 6.42
CA LEU A 54 -2.72 -6.70 7.25
C LEU A 54 -2.45 -5.67 8.35
N PHE A 55 -2.57 -4.38 8.05
CA PHE A 55 -2.51 -3.30 9.04
C PHE A 55 -3.54 -3.50 10.15
N ILE A 56 -4.80 -3.78 9.79
CA ILE A 56 -5.88 -4.05 10.75
C ILE A 56 -5.57 -5.28 11.60
N VAL A 57 -5.06 -6.36 11.00
CA VAL A 57 -4.71 -7.60 11.71
C VAL A 57 -3.57 -7.37 12.72
N ILE A 58 -2.54 -6.60 12.35
CA ILE A 58 -1.43 -6.29 13.26
C ILE A 58 -1.93 -5.44 14.44
N ILE A 59 -2.72 -4.41 14.17
CA ILE A 59 -3.29 -3.53 15.21
C ILE A 59 -4.24 -4.30 16.11
N SER A 60 -5.08 -5.17 15.55
CA SER A 60 -6.03 -5.96 16.34
C SER A 60 -5.31 -6.97 17.22
N ALA A 61 -4.28 -7.65 16.70
CA ALA A 61 -3.45 -8.55 17.48
C ALA A 61 -2.79 -7.83 18.66
N PHE A 62 -2.21 -6.65 18.42
CA PHE A 62 -1.63 -5.82 19.48
C PHE A 62 -2.68 -5.38 20.51
N THR A 63 -3.85 -4.93 20.05
CA THR A 63 -4.94 -4.45 20.94
C THR A 63 -5.50 -5.59 21.80
N ILE A 64 -5.71 -6.77 21.22
CA ILE A 64 -6.14 -7.97 21.97
C ILE A 64 -5.08 -8.34 23.00
N ASN A 65 -3.81 -8.37 22.61
CA ASN A 65 -2.72 -8.67 23.54
C ASN A 65 -2.67 -7.66 24.69
N PHE A 66 -2.83 -6.37 24.40
CA PHE A 66 -2.85 -5.31 25.41
C PHE A 66 -4.03 -5.40 26.38
N ILE A 67 -5.23 -5.78 25.91
CA ILE A 67 -6.43 -5.89 26.75
C ILE A 67 -6.39 -7.13 27.65
N PHE A 68 -5.94 -8.27 27.13
CA PHE A 68 -5.99 -9.56 27.84
C PHE A 68 -4.71 -9.87 28.63
N ASN A 69 -3.55 -9.39 28.17
CA ASN A 69 -2.25 -9.53 28.81
C ASN A 69 -1.72 -8.13 29.16
N THR A 70 -2.45 -7.38 29.98
CA THR A 70 -2.02 -6.05 30.43
C THR A 70 -0.56 -6.13 30.91
N PRO A 71 0.38 -5.48 30.21
CA PRO A 71 1.78 -5.55 30.61
C PRO A 71 1.90 -4.89 31.98
N VAL A 72 2.30 -5.67 32.97
CA VAL A 72 2.50 -5.20 34.35
C VAL A 72 3.73 -4.30 34.42
N ASP A 73 4.66 -4.47 33.47
CA ASP A 73 5.91 -3.75 33.38
C ASP A 73 5.94 -2.81 32.17
N SER A 74 6.41 -1.58 32.41
CA SER A 74 6.52 -0.53 31.39
C SER A 74 7.47 -0.91 30.26
N VAL A 75 8.51 -1.69 30.56
CA VAL A 75 9.51 -2.14 29.57
C VAL A 75 8.88 -3.08 28.54
N GLU A 76 8.04 -4.01 29.00
CA GLU A 76 7.35 -4.97 28.13
C GLU A 76 6.42 -4.25 27.15
N PHE A 77 5.66 -3.25 27.64
CA PHE A 77 4.84 -2.39 26.79
C PHE A 77 5.66 -1.70 25.68
N PHE A 78 6.80 -1.10 26.03
CA PHE A 78 7.65 -0.42 25.05
C PHE A 78 8.20 -1.38 23.99
N VAL A 79 8.57 -2.61 24.37
CA VAL A 79 9.04 -3.63 23.42
C VAL A 79 7.94 -4.02 22.45
N TYR A 80 6.74 -4.34 22.93
CA TYR A 80 5.62 -4.69 22.05
C TYR A 80 5.21 -3.53 21.14
N PHE A 81 5.18 -2.31 21.69
CA PHE A 81 4.88 -1.11 20.91
C PHE A 81 5.91 -0.88 19.79
N PHE A 82 7.20 -1.06 20.10
CA PHE A 82 8.26 -0.94 19.11
C PHE A 82 8.17 -1.99 18.01
N VAL A 83 7.92 -3.26 18.37
CA VAL A 83 7.73 -4.35 17.40
C VAL A 83 6.51 -4.10 16.50
N MET A 84 5.42 -3.59 17.07
CA MET A 84 4.25 -3.18 16.30
C MET A 84 4.63 -2.07 15.30
N MET A 85 5.28 -1.00 15.75
CA MET A 85 5.70 0.11 14.87
C MET A 85 6.63 -0.37 13.75
N LEU A 86 7.60 -1.24 14.05
CA LEU A 86 8.49 -1.81 13.05
C LEU A 86 7.74 -2.67 12.03
N SER A 87 6.78 -3.48 12.49
CA SER A 87 5.96 -4.33 11.61
C SER A 87 5.11 -3.47 10.66
N LEU A 88 4.47 -2.42 11.18
CA LEU A 88 3.70 -1.46 10.37
C LEU A 88 4.59 -0.74 9.36
N PHE A 89 5.80 -0.35 9.75
CA PHE A 89 6.76 0.29 8.86
C PHE A 89 7.17 -0.63 7.70
N LEU A 90 7.46 -1.91 7.99
CA LEU A 90 7.78 -2.90 6.96
C LEU A 90 6.62 -3.10 5.99
N VAL A 91 5.39 -3.27 6.49
CA VAL A 91 4.20 -3.42 5.62
C VAL A 91 3.98 -2.18 4.75
N TYR A 92 4.18 -0.97 5.29
CA TYR A 92 4.05 0.27 4.53
C TYR A 92 5.04 0.36 3.36
N HIS A 93 6.30 0.01 3.60
CA HIS A 93 7.37 0.12 2.62
C HIS A 93 7.40 -1.03 1.60
N ILE A 94 7.08 -2.26 2.01
CA ILE A 94 7.07 -3.43 1.14
C ILE A 94 5.84 -3.44 0.21
N GLY A 95 4.69 -2.95 0.68
CA GLY A 95 3.40 -3.00 -0.02
C GLY A 95 3.05 -1.79 -0.91
N PRO A 96 4.05 -1.12 -1.52
CA PRO A 96 4.05 0.31 -1.93
C PRO A 96 2.77 1.08 -1.58
N MET A 97 2.50 1.25 -0.28
CA MET A 97 1.15 1.58 0.21
C MET A 97 0.68 2.97 -0.25
N LYS A 98 1.63 3.89 -0.41
CA LYS A 98 1.40 5.24 -0.94
C LYS A 98 0.89 5.22 -2.38
N LEU A 99 1.48 4.38 -3.23
CA LEU A 99 1.05 4.21 -4.63
C LEU A 99 -0.30 3.52 -4.68
N ALA A 100 -0.47 2.47 -3.88
CA ALA A 100 -1.70 1.70 -3.76
C ALA A 100 -2.89 2.58 -3.33
N TYR A 101 -2.69 3.52 -2.39
CA TYR A 101 -3.69 4.53 -2.00
C TYR A 101 -4.02 5.51 -3.15
N LYS A 102 -3.00 6.04 -3.85
CA LYS A 102 -3.22 6.94 -4.99
C LYS A 102 -4.01 6.23 -6.10
N SER A 103 -3.70 4.96 -6.38
CA SER A 103 -4.43 4.13 -7.34
C SER A 103 -5.88 3.90 -6.92
N TYR A 104 -6.13 3.63 -5.64
CA TYR A 104 -7.49 3.54 -5.10
C TYR A 104 -8.26 4.85 -5.29
N ARG A 105 -7.66 5.99 -4.95
CA ARG A 105 -8.29 7.31 -5.09
C ARG A 105 -8.66 7.62 -6.54
N LEU A 106 -7.76 7.35 -7.48
CA LEU A 106 -7.99 7.54 -8.91
C LEU A 106 -9.18 6.71 -9.41
N ILE A 107 -9.20 5.41 -9.13
CA ILE A 107 -10.27 4.52 -9.58
C ILE A 107 -11.60 4.87 -8.89
N LYS A 108 -11.55 5.32 -7.62
CA LYS A 108 -12.74 5.82 -6.94
C LYS A 108 -13.29 7.07 -7.61
N ALA A 109 -12.45 8.05 -7.95
CA ALA A 109 -12.88 9.28 -8.64
C ALA A 109 -13.58 8.95 -9.97
N LYS A 110 -12.99 8.06 -10.78
CA LYS A 110 -13.57 7.58 -12.05
C LYS A 110 -14.91 6.85 -11.92
N LYS A 111 -15.27 6.33 -10.74
CA LYS A 111 -16.56 5.65 -10.52
C LYS A 111 -17.71 6.64 -10.32
N TYR A 112 -17.40 7.92 -10.06
CA TYR A 112 -18.37 8.97 -9.78
C TYR A 112 -18.44 10.07 -10.85
N GLU A 113 -17.65 9.94 -11.93
CA GLU A 113 -17.88 10.61 -13.23
C GLU A 113 -18.77 9.74 -14.12
#